data_AF-A0A3N4JEP0-F1
#
_entry.id   AF-A0A3N4JEP0-F1
#
_cell.length_a   1.000
_cell.length_b   1.000
_cell.length_c   1.000
_cell.angle_alpha   90.00
_cell.angle_beta   90.00
_cell.angle_gamma   90.00
#
_symmetry.space_group_name_H-M   'P 1'
#
loop_
_entity.id
_entity.type
_entity.pdbx_description
1 polymer ?
#
loop_
_entity_poly.entity_id
_entity_poly.type
_entity_poly.pdbx_seq_one_letter_code
_entity_poly.pdbx_strand_id
1 'polypeptide(L)'
;MKTSSSTPQSSTTPTATSDEPKADNLTISNLSGKYINHTQPPSTASTTSSLLLSSISTSIILFPPTSTPLFSSAAVKNVTNTLLFLSGAINGPIHITSLSNTTILIACRQFRMHDANNVDVYLLCSSRPIIEDCSGVRFAPLDVDVGGEWRSVRNLWDQVDDFKWLKSGHSPNWEVMEEEERVGKDVWGEIMRWKVADVVKEEEEVVRGVLGKYVRGG
;
A
#
# COMPACT_ATOMS: atom_id res chain seq x y z
N MET A 1 -43.32 20.19 -65.72
CA MET A 1 -43.08 21.24 -64.70
C MET A 1 -42.74 20.52 -63.41
N LYS A 2 -41.45 20.51 -63.03
CA LYS A 2 -40.87 21.19 -61.83
C LYS A 2 -41.53 20.72 -60.52
N THR A 3 -40.86 20.31 -59.44
CA THR A 3 -39.46 20.21 -58.97
C THR A 3 -39.57 19.57 -57.57
N SER A 4 -38.74 18.58 -57.26
CA SER A 4 -37.68 18.65 -56.22
C SER A 4 -38.10 18.59 -54.75
N SER A 5 -37.47 17.62 -54.07
CA SER A 5 -37.30 17.36 -52.65
C SER A 5 -36.97 18.56 -51.75
N SER A 6 -37.44 18.51 -50.50
CA SER A 6 -36.72 19.11 -49.36
C SER A 6 -37.04 18.40 -48.03
N THR A 7 -35.98 17.96 -47.38
CA THR A 7 -35.91 17.52 -45.98
C THR A 7 -35.84 18.74 -45.07
N PRO A 8 -36.50 18.77 -43.90
CA PRO A 8 -36.16 19.74 -42.85
C PRO A 8 -35.10 19.15 -41.91
N GLN A 9 -33.95 19.84 -41.87
CA GLN A 9 -32.94 19.74 -40.81
C GLN A 9 -33.57 20.12 -39.45
N SER A 10 -33.29 19.33 -38.42
CA SER A 10 -33.49 19.72 -37.02
C SER A 10 -32.15 20.11 -36.43
N SER A 11 -31.98 21.40 -36.15
CA SER A 11 -30.91 21.95 -35.32
C SER A 11 -31.35 21.97 -33.87
N THR A 12 -30.64 21.27 -32.98
CA THR A 12 -30.63 21.57 -31.54
C THR A 12 -29.20 21.43 -30.99
N THR A 13 -28.62 22.59 -30.70
CA THR A 13 -27.73 23.02 -29.60
C THR A 13 -26.82 21.99 -28.89
N PRO A 14 -25.54 22.34 -28.62
CA PRO A 14 -24.54 21.41 -28.09
C PRO A 14 -24.86 20.96 -26.67
N THR A 15 -24.74 19.66 -26.40
CA THR A 15 -24.76 19.13 -25.05
C THR A 15 -23.44 19.47 -24.36
N ALA A 16 -23.54 20.14 -23.22
CA ALA A 16 -22.43 20.47 -22.35
C ALA A 16 -21.68 19.21 -21.92
N THR A 17 -20.42 19.07 -22.34
CA THR A 17 -19.47 18.15 -21.71
C THR A 17 -19.17 18.73 -20.33
N SER A 18 -19.89 18.27 -19.30
CA SER A 18 -19.68 18.69 -17.91
C SER A 18 -18.77 17.68 -17.22
N ASP A 19 -17.59 18.17 -16.84
CA ASP A 19 -16.73 17.75 -15.73
C ASP A 19 -16.78 16.26 -15.34
N GLU A 20 -15.92 15.46 -15.99
CA GLU A 20 -15.45 14.22 -15.36
C GLU A 20 -14.47 14.58 -14.22
N PRO A 21 -14.65 14.05 -13.01
CA PRO A 21 -13.65 14.18 -11.96
C PRO A 21 -12.39 13.41 -12.37
N LYS A 22 -11.36 14.15 -12.79
CA LYS A 22 -10.04 13.59 -13.10
C LYS A 22 -9.43 12.99 -11.83
N ALA A 23 -9.44 11.66 -11.72
CA ALA A 23 -8.76 10.97 -10.63
C ALA A 23 -7.25 11.05 -10.84
N ASP A 24 -6.54 11.73 -9.93
CA ASP A 24 -5.08 11.78 -9.94
C ASP A 24 -4.51 10.51 -9.31
N ASN A 25 -4.14 9.54 -10.15
CA ASN A 25 -3.48 8.31 -9.71
C ASN A 25 -1.99 8.55 -9.49
N LEU A 26 -1.43 8.03 -8.39
CA LEU A 26 0.00 8.09 -8.12
C LEU A 26 0.66 6.76 -8.53
N THR A 27 1.70 6.84 -9.36
CA THR A 27 2.54 5.68 -9.69
C THR A 27 3.98 5.95 -9.29
N ILE A 28 4.55 5.05 -8.50
CA ILE A 28 5.97 5.05 -8.11
C ILE A 28 6.56 3.74 -8.63
N SER A 29 7.60 3.83 -9.45
CA SER A 29 8.19 2.64 -10.05
C SER A 29 9.68 2.77 -10.38
N ASN A 30 10.32 1.62 -10.58
CA ASN A 30 11.71 1.49 -11.03
C ASN A 30 12.69 2.19 -10.08
N LEU A 31 12.60 1.85 -8.79
CA LEU A 31 13.42 2.45 -7.75
C LEU A 31 14.34 1.41 -7.08
N SER A 32 15.54 1.86 -6.75
CA SER A 32 16.48 1.10 -5.93
C SER A 32 17.31 2.01 -5.05
N GLY A 33 17.55 1.60 -3.80
CA GLY A 33 18.42 2.32 -2.87
C GLY A 33 17.85 3.63 -2.35
N LYS A 34 16.52 3.84 -2.41
CA LYS A 34 15.89 5.15 -2.17
C LYS A 34 15.12 5.25 -0.86
N TYR A 35 15.17 6.43 -0.26
CA TYR A 35 14.24 6.84 0.79
C TYR A 35 13.21 7.81 0.21
N ILE A 36 11.93 7.42 0.23
CA ILE A 36 10.83 8.28 -0.22
C ILE A 36 9.90 8.55 0.94
N ASN A 37 9.61 9.82 1.18
CA ASN A 37 8.62 10.26 2.15
C ASN A 37 7.59 11.17 1.46
N HIS A 38 6.39 10.64 1.23
CA HIS A 38 5.29 11.39 0.62
C HIS A 38 4.45 12.07 1.69
N THR A 39 4.89 13.25 2.13
CA THR A 39 4.24 14.04 3.18
C THR A 39 3.04 14.87 2.71
N GLN A 40 2.78 14.93 1.40
CA GLN A 40 1.66 15.70 0.83
C GLN A 40 0.82 14.83 -0.11
N PRO A 41 -0.53 14.87 0.00
CA PRO A 41 -1.39 14.49 -1.11
C PRO A 41 -1.02 15.35 -2.33
N PRO A 42 -1.12 14.86 -3.58
CA PRO A 42 -1.28 15.79 -4.70
C PRO A 42 -2.45 16.73 -4.34
N SER A 43 -2.30 18.04 -4.59
CA SER A 43 -3.18 19.12 -4.12
C SER A 43 -4.67 19.02 -4.51
N THR A 44 -5.08 17.88 -5.06
CA THR A 44 -6.36 17.50 -5.66
C THR A 44 -6.71 16.04 -5.38
N ALA A 45 -6.13 15.38 -4.37
CA ALA A 45 -6.42 13.99 -4.04
C ALA A 45 -7.92 13.77 -3.83
N SER A 46 -8.57 13.25 -4.87
CA SER A 46 -9.96 12.85 -4.89
C SER A 46 -10.12 11.55 -4.11
N THR A 47 -11.32 11.33 -3.54
CA THR A 47 -11.74 10.06 -2.92
C THR A 47 -11.70 8.86 -3.87
N THR A 48 -11.33 9.07 -5.14
CA THR A 48 -11.25 8.05 -6.21
C THR A 48 -9.83 7.76 -6.69
N SER A 49 -8.80 8.43 -6.15
CA SER A 49 -7.41 8.19 -6.58
C SER A 49 -6.93 6.79 -6.18
N SER A 50 -5.99 6.23 -6.94
CA SER A 50 -5.34 4.95 -6.66
C SER A 50 -3.81 5.07 -6.64
N LEU A 51 -3.17 4.19 -5.86
CA LEU A 51 -1.72 4.10 -5.76
C LEU A 51 -1.21 2.84 -6.48
N LEU A 52 -0.18 2.98 -7.30
CA LEU A 52 0.59 1.88 -7.87
C LEU A 52 2.06 1.98 -7.45
N LEU A 53 2.55 0.99 -6.72
CA LEU A 53 3.97 0.81 -6.41
C LEU A 53 4.48 -0.39 -7.21
N SER A 54 5.51 -0.23 -8.05
CA SER A 54 6.01 -1.36 -8.85
C SER A 54 7.50 -1.35 -9.15
N SER A 55 8.13 -2.54 -9.18
CA SER A 55 9.56 -2.67 -9.52
C SER A 55 10.45 -1.85 -8.58
N ILE A 56 10.36 -2.15 -7.27
CA ILE A 56 11.06 -1.42 -6.21
C ILE A 56 11.96 -2.40 -5.46
N SER A 57 13.20 -2.01 -5.22
CA SER A 57 14.16 -2.84 -4.48
C SER A 57 14.95 -2.02 -3.46
N THR A 58 15.40 -2.63 -2.37
CA THR A 58 16.36 -2.00 -1.42
C THR A 58 15.96 -0.56 -1.08
N SER A 59 14.71 -0.32 -0.70
CA SER A 59 14.17 1.03 -0.52
C SER A 59 13.33 1.15 0.74
N ILE A 60 13.12 2.39 1.20
CA ILE A 60 12.20 2.73 2.27
C ILE A 60 11.17 3.70 1.68
N ILE A 61 9.90 3.33 1.75
CA ILE A 61 8.81 4.15 1.23
C ILE A 61 7.83 4.43 2.35
N LEU A 62 7.64 5.72 2.62
CA LEU A 62 6.83 6.20 3.70
C LEU A 62 5.66 7.06 3.18
N PHE A 63 4.45 6.59 3.46
CA PHE A 63 3.25 7.43 3.47
C PHE A 63 2.83 7.64 4.93
N PRO A 64 3.09 8.82 5.51
CA PRO A 64 2.76 9.09 6.90
C PRO A 64 1.24 9.10 7.11
N PRO A 65 0.78 8.83 8.34
CA PRO A 65 -0.63 8.95 8.70
C PRO A 65 -1.17 10.35 8.42
N THR A 66 -2.34 10.42 7.79
CA THR A 66 -3.06 11.66 7.49
C THR A 66 -4.43 11.67 8.18
N SER A 67 -5.04 12.85 8.34
CA SER A 67 -6.40 12.95 8.89
C SER A 67 -7.44 12.29 7.98
N THR A 68 -7.21 12.37 6.66
CA THR A 68 -8.02 11.73 5.62
C THR A 68 -7.13 10.84 4.75
N PRO A 69 -7.53 9.59 4.45
CA PRO A 69 -6.77 8.71 3.56
C PRO A 69 -6.54 9.36 2.18
N LEU A 70 -5.40 9.03 1.58
CA LEU A 70 -4.93 9.62 0.32
C LEU A 70 -5.54 8.93 -0.90
N PHE A 71 -5.74 7.62 -0.83
CA PHE A 71 -6.12 6.78 -1.96
C PHE A 71 -7.30 5.86 -1.59
N SER A 72 -8.15 5.58 -2.57
CA SER A 72 -9.25 4.61 -2.46
C SER A 72 -8.78 3.16 -2.56
N SER A 73 -7.62 2.92 -3.17
CA SER A 73 -7.05 1.58 -3.38
C SER A 73 -5.55 1.65 -3.66
N ALA A 74 -4.87 0.52 -3.48
CA ALA A 74 -3.48 0.38 -3.85
C ALA A 74 -3.18 -0.96 -4.54
N ALA A 75 -2.23 -0.94 -5.47
CA ALA A 75 -1.58 -2.12 -6.01
C ALA A 75 -0.07 -2.02 -5.76
N VAL A 76 0.53 -3.10 -5.26
CA VAL A 76 1.98 -3.22 -5.00
C VAL A 76 2.49 -4.44 -5.74
N LYS A 77 3.47 -4.27 -6.63
CA LYS A 77 3.95 -5.34 -7.53
C LYS A 77 5.47 -5.38 -7.60
N ASN A 78 6.07 -6.57 -7.54
CA ASN A 78 7.51 -6.75 -7.77
C ASN A 78 8.34 -5.87 -6.81
N VAL A 79 8.17 -6.09 -5.51
CA VAL A 79 8.88 -5.35 -4.46
C VAL A 79 9.77 -6.28 -3.67
N THR A 80 11.05 -5.91 -3.49
CA THR A 80 12.01 -6.73 -2.75
C THR A 80 12.87 -5.91 -1.80
N ASN A 81 13.33 -6.51 -0.71
CA ASN A 81 14.24 -5.87 0.25
C ASN A 81 13.78 -4.45 0.64
N THR A 82 12.52 -4.29 1.03
CA THR A 82 11.93 -2.95 1.19
C THR A 82 11.22 -2.83 2.53
N LEU A 83 11.21 -1.61 3.09
CA LEU A 83 10.37 -1.24 4.22
C LEU A 83 9.29 -0.27 3.71
N LEU A 84 8.03 -0.70 3.75
CA LEU A 84 6.91 0.03 3.16
C LEU A 84 5.88 0.40 4.23
N PHE A 85 5.60 1.69 4.37
CA PHE A 85 4.56 2.20 5.25
C PHE A 85 3.42 2.79 4.45
N LEU A 86 2.25 2.18 4.57
CA LEU A 86 0.95 2.65 4.07
C LEU A 86 -0.04 2.74 5.24
N SER A 87 0.42 3.34 6.33
CA SER A 87 -0.25 3.36 7.63
C SER A 87 -1.32 4.45 7.68
N GLY A 88 -2.44 4.24 6.97
CA GLY A 88 -3.59 5.16 6.92
C GLY A 88 -3.79 5.84 5.56
N ALA A 89 -2.88 5.62 4.61
CA ALA A 89 -2.95 6.23 3.27
C ALA A 89 -4.06 5.65 2.37
N ILE A 90 -4.55 4.44 2.64
CA ILE A 90 -5.48 3.71 1.78
C ILE A 90 -6.83 3.55 2.48
N ASN A 91 -7.94 3.96 1.87
CA ASN A 91 -9.31 3.68 2.33
C ASN A 91 -10.04 2.64 1.47
N GLY A 92 -9.44 1.46 1.33
CA GLY A 92 -10.04 0.42 0.51
C GLY A 92 -9.16 -0.80 0.35
N PRO A 93 -9.28 -1.52 -0.78
CA PRO A 93 -8.50 -2.72 -1.01
C PRO A 93 -7.05 -2.40 -1.33
N ILE A 94 -6.15 -3.27 -0.86
CA ILE A 94 -4.76 -3.35 -1.31
C ILE A 94 -4.50 -4.72 -1.92
N HIS A 95 -3.93 -4.72 -3.12
CA HIS A 95 -3.54 -5.92 -3.86
C HIS A 95 -2.03 -5.96 -3.98
N ILE A 96 -1.42 -7.02 -3.47
CA ILE A 96 0.03 -7.17 -3.36
C ILE A 96 0.43 -8.42 -4.17
N THR A 97 1.41 -8.30 -5.05
CA THR A 97 1.88 -9.41 -5.88
C THR A 97 3.40 -9.40 -6.00
N SER A 98 4.05 -10.56 -5.91
CA SER A 98 5.51 -10.69 -6.09
C SER A 98 6.28 -9.84 -5.09
N LEU A 99 6.11 -10.12 -3.80
CA LEU A 99 6.84 -9.48 -2.70
C LEU A 99 7.86 -10.43 -2.09
N SER A 100 9.09 -9.97 -1.85
CA SER A 100 10.10 -10.79 -1.18
C SER A 100 10.93 -10.00 -0.19
N ASN A 101 11.34 -10.61 0.93
CA ASN A 101 12.23 -10.00 1.92
C ASN A 101 11.79 -8.56 2.23
N THR A 102 10.58 -8.36 2.72
CA THR A 102 10.00 -7.02 2.85
C THR A 102 9.23 -6.93 4.15
N THR A 103 9.29 -5.76 4.78
CA THR A 103 8.43 -5.44 5.93
C THR A 103 7.44 -4.38 5.51
N ILE A 104 6.15 -4.65 5.72
CA ILE A 104 5.05 -3.76 5.32
C ILE A 104 4.18 -3.41 6.52
N LEU A 105 3.82 -2.13 6.63
CA LEU A 105 2.94 -1.59 7.66
C LEU A 105 1.71 -0.96 7.01
N ILE A 106 0.56 -1.62 7.07
CA ILE A 106 -0.62 -1.28 6.25
C ILE A 106 -1.87 -1.15 7.11
N ALA A 107 -2.62 -0.07 6.91
CA ALA A 107 -4.03 0.01 7.30
C ALA A 107 -4.89 -0.02 6.03
N CYS A 108 -5.87 -0.93 5.95
CA CYS A 108 -6.71 -1.09 4.76
C CYS A 108 -8.06 -1.76 5.06
N ARG A 109 -8.98 -1.71 4.08
CA ARG A 109 -10.28 -2.37 4.24
C ARG A 109 -10.22 -3.84 3.90
N GLN A 110 -9.44 -4.19 2.87
CA GLN A 110 -9.27 -5.54 2.34
C GLN A 110 -7.81 -5.74 1.97
N PHE A 111 -7.20 -6.81 2.46
CA PHE A 111 -5.82 -7.16 2.17
C PHE A 111 -5.79 -8.43 1.32
N ARG A 112 -5.15 -8.37 0.15
CA ARG A 112 -4.86 -9.53 -0.69
C ARG A 112 -3.40 -9.56 -1.07
N MET A 113 -2.75 -10.69 -0.83
CA MET A 113 -1.36 -10.92 -1.17
C MET A 113 -1.23 -12.21 -1.99
N HIS A 114 -0.48 -12.13 -3.09
CA HIS A 114 -0.21 -13.25 -3.98
C HIS A 114 1.30 -13.33 -4.25
N ASP A 115 1.86 -14.54 -4.38
CA ASP A 115 3.27 -14.74 -4.74
C ASP A 115 4.22 -13.95 -3.83
N ALA A 116 4.17 -14.21 -2.52
CA ALA A 116 5.02 -13.50 -1.55
C ALA A 116 5.87 -14.44 -0.71
N ASN A 117 7.13 -14.08 -0.47
CA ASN A 117 8.08 -14.90 0.27
C ASN A 117 8.85 -14.09 1.32
N ASN A 118 8.93 -14.59 2.55
CA ASN A 118 9.70 -13.94 3.62
C ASN A 118 9.28 -12.47 3.84
N VAL A 119 8.01 -12.27 4.22
CA VAL A 119 7.41 -10.94 4.40
C VAL A 119 6.89 -10.79 5.82
N ASP A 120 7.22 -9.70 6.48
CA ASP A 120 6.64 -9.32 7.77
C ASP A 120 5.57 -8.25 7.54
N VAL A 121 4.36 -8.50 8.06
CA VAL A 121 3.17 -7.70 7.80
C VAL A 121 2.61 -7.19 9.13
N TYR A 122 2.77 -5.89 9.38
CA TYR A 122 2.05 -5.20 10.46
C TYR A 122 0.75 -4.66 9.88
N LEU A 123 -0.37 -5.25 10.27
CA LEU A 123 -1.64 -5.05 9.60
C LEU A 123 -2.70 -4.47 10.54
N LEU A 124 -3.43 -3.49 10.02
CA LEU A 124 -4.79 -3.17 10.43
C LEU A 124 -5.71 -3.44 9.25
N CYS A 125 -6.58 -4.44 9.37
CA CYS A 125 -7.53 -4.79 8.31
C CYS A 125 -8.95 -4.93 8.83
N SER A 126 -9.92 -4.27 8.18
CA SER A 126 -11.33 -4.35 8.56
C SER A 126 -12.01 -5.66 8.16
N SER A 127 -11.38 -6.44 7.28
CA SER A 127 -11.82 -7.76 6.83
C SER A 127 -10.74 -8.80 7.08
N ARG A 128 -11.09 -10.09 6.90
CA ARG A 128 -10.10 -11.17 6.90
C ARG A 128 -9.09 -10.96 5.77
N PRO A 129 -7.77 -10.98 6.04
CA PRO A 129 -6.74 -10.94 5.01
C PRO A 129 -6.75 -12.23 4.19
N ILE A 130 -6.40 -12.15 2.91
CA ILE A 130 -6.30 -13.32 2.04
C ILE A 130 -4.88 -13.40 1.48
N ILE A 131 -4.28 -14.59 1.53
CA ILE A 131 -3.00 -14.89 0.88
C ILE A 131 -3.16 -16.05 -0.12
N GLU A 132 -2.30 -16.10 -1.12
CA GLU A 132 -2.26 -17.16 -2.13
C GLU A 132 -0.82 -17.31 -2.67
N ASP A 133 -0.31 -18.54 -2.83
CA ASP A 133 1.08 -18.79 -3.29
C ASP A 133 2.15 -18.07 -2.44
N CYS A 134 1.91 -17.92 -1.14
CA CYS A 134 2.85 -17.28 -0.23
C CYS A 134 3.65 -18.30 0.59
N SER A 135 4.78 -17.88 1.16
CA SER A 135 5.56 -18.67 2.10
C SER A 135 6.36 -17.80 3.07
N GLY A 136 6.45 -18.21 4.34
CA GLY A 136 7.19 -17.47 5.36
C GLY A 136 6.65 -16.06 5.61
N VAL A 137 5.33 -15.88 5.56
CA VAL A 137 4.67 -14.59 5.88
C VAL A 137 4.39 -14.52 7.38
N ARG A 138 4.76 -13.44 8.07
CA ARG A 138 4.47 -13.28 9.50
C ARG A 138 3.59 -12.07 9.71
N PHE A 139 2.47 -12.23 10.41
CA PHE A 139 1.55 -11.15 10.70
C PHE A 139 1.72 -10.65 12.13
N ALA A 140 1.58 -9.34 12.32
CA ALA A 140 1.56 -8.64 13.59
C ALA A 140 0.47 -7.54 13.55
N PRO A 141 -0.06 -7.11 14.70
CA PRO A 141 -0.98 -5.97 14.73
C PRO A 141 -0.23 -4.67 14.39
N LEU A 142 -0.88 -3.79 13.63
CA LEU A 142 -0.37 -2.44 13.40
C LEU A 142 -0.75 -1.52 14.58
N ASP A 143 0.16 -1.35 15.53
CA ASP A 143 -0.06 -0.61 16.79
C ASP A 143 0.49 0.84 16.78
N VAL A 144 0.50 1.48 15.62
CA VAL A 144 0.88 2.89 15.45
C VAL A 144 -0.37 3.76 15.21
N ASP A 145 -0.30 5.06 15.51
CA ASP A 145 -1.41 5.97 15.19
C ASP A 145 -1.54 6.13 13.67
N VAL A 146 -2.47 5.40 13.09
CA VAL A 146 -2.82 5.39 11.67
C VAL A 146 -3.75 6.54 11.27
N GLY A 147 -4.15 7.38 12.23
CA GLY A 147 -4.95 8.57 11.98
C GLY A 147 -6.39 8.30 11.51
N GLY A 148 -7.16 9.39 11.43
CA GLY A 148 -8.47 9.42 10.77
C GLY A 148 -9.46 8.33 11.19
N GLU A 149 -10.12 7.75 10.20
CA GLU A 149 -11.16 6.73 10.36
C GLU A 149 -10.65 5.38 10.87
N TRP A 150 -9.33 5.14 10.84
CA TRP A 150 -8.75 3.85 11.22
C TRP A 150 -8.69 3.59 12.73
N ARG A 151 -8.79 4.63 13.56
CA ARG A 151 -8.67 4.52 15.03
C ARG A 151 -9.75 3.65 15.70
N SER A 152 -10.91 3.50 15.07
CA SER A 152 -12.05 2.76 15.62
C SER A 152 -12.37 1.48 14.85
N VAL A 153 -11.49 1.07 13.93
CA VAL A 153 -11.71 -0.12 13.10
C VAL A 153 -11.34 -1.37 13.89
N ARG A 154 -12.24 -2.35 13.90
CA ARG A 154 -11.92 -3.70 14.40
C ARG A 154 -10.83 -4.31 13.53
N ASN A 155 -9.70 -4.66 14.13
CA ASN A 155 -8.57 -5.23 13.42
C ASN A 155 -8.71 -6.76 13.34
N LEU A 156 -8.70 -7.31 12.12
CA LEU A 156 -8.76 -8.76 11.83
C LEU A 156 -7.43 -9.30 11.25
N TRP A 157 -6.31 -8.65 11.58
CA TRP A 157 -4.96 -8.97 11.08
C TRP A 157 -4.54 -10.43 11.23
N ASP A 158 -5.03 -11.13 12.26
CA ASP A 158 -4.70 -12.51 12.61
C ASP A 158 -5.67 -13.54 12.02
N GLN A 159 -6.71 -13.11 11.31
CA GLN A 159 -7.75 -13.97 10.74
C GLN A 159 -7.49 -14.30 9.27
N VAL A 160 -6.27 -14.69 8.93
CA VAL A 160 -5.81 -14.85 7.55
C VAL A 160 -6.39 -16.11 6.90
N ASP A 161 -6.92 -15.95 5.69
CA ASP A 161 -7.32 -17.05 4.81
C ASP A 161 -6.22 -17.34 3.78
N ASP A 162 -5.68 -18.55 3.80
CA ASP A 162 -4.79 -19.03 2.74
C ASP A 162 -5.59 -19.78 1.69
N PHE A 163 -5.75 -19.16 0.52
CA PHE A 163 -6.65 -19.62 -0.53
C PHE A 163 -6.28 -20.99 -1.10
N LYS A 164 -5.00 -21.37 -1.11
CA LYS A 164 -4.53 -22.65 -1.66
C LYS A 164 -4.31 -23.72 -0.59
N TRP A 165 -4.46 -23.39 0.68
CA TRP A 165 -4.38 -24.37 1.76
C TRP A 165 -5.73 -25.07 1.98
N LEU A 166 -5.95 -26.15 1.21
CA LEU A 166 -7.18 -26.94 1.27
C LEU A 166 -7.19 -28.01 2.39
N LYS A 167 -6.15 -28.06 3.23
CA LYS A 167 -6.01 -29.08 4.28
C LYS A 167 -6.62 -28.60 5.60
N SER A 168 -6.94 -29.55 6.48
CA SER A 168 -7.33 -29.24 7.85
C SER A 168 -6.16 -28.64 8.64
N GLY A 169 -6.44 -27.66 9.49
CA GLY A 169 -5.45 -27.05 10.38
C GLY A 169 -4.82 -25.80 9.79
N HIS A 170 -3.90 -25.22 10.56
CA HIS A 170 -3.24 -23.98 10.20
C HIS A 170 -2.35 -24.14 8.96
N SER A 171 -2.37 -23.14 8.07
CA SER A 171 -1.47 -23.12 6.91
C SER A 171 -0.02 -22.91 7.37
N PRO A 172 0.97 -23.63 6.81
CA PRO A 172 2.38 -23.39 7.10
C PRO A 172 2.94 -22.15 6.38
N ASN A 173 2.15 -21.50 5.50
CA ASN A 173 2.62 -20.39 4.67
C ASN A 173 2.65 -19.05 5.40
N TRP A 174 1.94 -18.96 6.52
CA TRP A 174 1.94 -17.79 7.38
C TRP A 174 1.95 -18.17 8.85
N GLU A 175 2.28 -17.23 9.72
CA GLU A 175 2.18 -17.37 11.17
C GLU A 175 1.94 -16.00 11.83
N VAL A 176 1.54 -16.02 13.10
CA VAL A 176 1.55 -14.83 13.95
C VAL A 176 2.96 -14.63 14.49
N MET A 177 3.47 -13.40 14.39
CA MET A 177 4.76 -13.03 14.96
C MET A 177 4.69 -12.99 16.48
N GLU A 178 5.66 -13.60 17.16
CA GLU A 178 5.78 -13.55 18.63
C GLU A 178 6.03 -12.11 19.10
N GLU A 179 5.58 -11.77 20.30
CA GLU A 179 5.62 -10.38 20.79
C GLU A 179 7.04 -9.82 20.88
N GLU A 180 8.01 -10.66 21.22
CA GLU A 180 9.42 -10.30 21.38
C GLU A 180 10.12 -10.05 20.04
N GLU A 181 9.59 -10.60 18.96
CA GLU A 181 10.11 -10.39 17.60
C GLU A 181 9.52 -9.13 16.95
N ARG A 182 8.42 -8.60 17.51
CA ARG A 182 7.76 -7.40 16.99
C ARG A 182 8.59 -6.17 17.30
N VAL A 183 8.72 -5.31 16.31
CA VAL A 183 9.28 -3.97 16.50
C VAL A 183 8.22 -3.11 17.20
N GLY A 184 8.62 -2.48 18.30
CA GLY A 184 7.72 -1.66 19.12
C GLY A 184 7.22 -0.40 18.41
N LYS A 185 6.02 0.05 18.80
CA LYS A 185 5.36 1.25 18.25
C LYS A 185 6.26 2.51 18.27
N ASP A 186 7.10 2.65 19.29
CA ASP A 186 7.93 3.84 19.47
C ASP A 186 9.03 3.87 18.39
N VAL A 187 9.61 2.71 18.07
CA VAL A 187 10.61 2.53 17.01
C VAL A 187 9.98 2.80 15.65
N TRP A 188 8.79 2.25 15.38
CA TRP A 188 8.07 2.57 14.14
C TRP A 188 7.76 4.07 14.01
N GLY A 189 7.34 4.70 15.11
CA GLY A 189 7.13 6.14 15.15
C GLY A 189 8.40 6.94 14.83
N GLU A 190 9.57 6.50 15.31
CA GLU A 190 10.85 7.14 14.98
C GLU A 190 11.20 7.03 13.49
N ILE A 191 11.05 5.84 12.89
CA ILE A 191 11.30 5.65 11.45
C ILE A 191 10.34 6.50 10.62
N MET A 192 9.07 6.60 11.02
CA MET A 192 8.09 7.45 10.32
C MET A 192 8.38 8.94 10.40
N ARG A 193 9.06 9.40 11.46
CA ARG A 193 9.49 10.81 11.59
C ARG A 193 10.86 11.07 11.01
N TRP A 194 11.53 10.01 10.54
CA TRP A 194 12.89 10.12 10.06
C TRP A 194 12.97 11.07 8.86
N LYS A 195 13.90 12.01 8.94
CA LYS A 195 14.29 12.86 7.83
C LYS A 195 15.72 12.50 7.49
N VAL A 196 15.99 12.27 6.21
CA VAL A 196 17.36 12.27 5.69
C VAL A 196 17.83 13.73 5.76
N ALA A 197 18.32 14.15 6.93
CA ALA A 197 18.90 15.48 7.12
C ALA A 197 20.43 15.34 7.09
N ASP A 198 21.06 16.00 6.11
CA ASP A 198 22.47 16.38 6.02
C ASP A 198 23.50 15.41 6.64
N VAL A 199 23.47 14.13 6.27
CA VAL A 199 24.55 13.19 6.56
C VAL A 199 25.41 13.02 5.31
N VAL A 200 26.73 13.15 5.46
CA VAL A 200 27.78 12.96 4.42
C VAL A 200 27.84 11.52 3.85
N LYS A 201 26.88 10.65 4.19
CA LYS A 201 26.80 9.27 3.70
C LYS A 201 25.88 9.20 2.49
N GLU A 202 26.22 8.33 1.55
CA GLU A 202 25.34 8.02 0.41
C GLU A 202 24.00 7.48 0.95
N GLU A 203 22.88 8.07 0.48
CA GLU A 203 21.50 7.71 0.85
C GLU A 203 21.28 6.19 0.90
N GLU A 204 21.83 5.48 -0.08
CA GLU A 204 21.71 4.04 -0.21
C GLU A 204 22.37 3.27 0.94
N GLU A 205 23.52 3.70 1.47
CA GLU A 205 24.16 3.03 2.62
C GLU A 205 23.29 3.15 3.87
N VAL A 206 22.65 4.30 4.05
CA VAL A 206 21.77 4.52 5.19
C VAL A 206 20.51 3.68 5.05
N VAL A 207 19.91 3.65 3.85
CA VAL A 207 18.78 2.77 3.53
C VAL A 207 19.14 1.31 3.83
N ARG A 208 20.26 0.80 3.31
CA ARG A 208 20.73 -0.57 3.58
C ARG A 208 20.91 -0.86 5.07
N GLY A 209 21.51 0.08 5.81
CA GLY A 209 21.70 -0.07 7.26
C GLY A 209 20.40 -0.11 8.06
N VAL A 210 19.35 0.57 7.61
CA VAL A 210 18.01 0.48 8.19
C VAL A 210 17.33 -0.83 7.80
N LEU A 211 17.40 -1.21 6.52
CA LEU A 211 16.79 -2.46 6.03
C LEU A 211 17.39 -3.69 6.72
N GLY A 212 18.72 -3.76 6.90
CA GLY A 212 19.36 -4.88 7.61
C GLY A 212 18.93 -5.05 9.08
N LYS A 213 18.21 -4.08 9.66
CA LYS A 213 17.62 -4.18 11.01
C LYS A 213 16.16 -4.60 10.99
N TYR A 214 15.42 -4.22 9.95
CA TYR A 214 13.95 -4.28 9.95
C TYR A 214 13.37 -5.14 8.83
N VAL A 215 14.21 -5.65 7.93
CA VAL A 215 13.83 -6.59 6.87
C VAL A 215 14.57 -7.91 7.12
N ARG A 216 13.82 -9.01 7.22
CA ARG A 216 14.42 -10.33 7.43
C ARG A 216 15.31 -10.71 6.26
N GLY A 217 16.56 -11.07 6.57
CA GLY A 217 17.56 -11.50 5.58
C GLY A 217 18.24 -10.37 4.80
N GLY A 218 18.02 -9.11 5.20
CA GLY A 218 18.69 -7.92 4.65
C GLY A 218 20.10 -7.67 5.17
#